data_AF-K9UKE8-F1
#
_entry.id   AF-K9UKE8-F1
#
_cell.length_a   1.000
_cell.length_b   1.000
_cell.length_c   1.000
_cell.angle_alpha   90.00
_cell.angle_beta   90.00
_cell.angle_gamma   90.00
#
_symmetry.space_group_name_H-M   'P 1'
#
loop_
_entity.id
_entity.type
_entity.pdbx_description
1 polymer ?
#
loop_
_entity_poly.entity_id
_entity_poly.type
_entity_poly.pdbx_seq_one_letter_code
_entity_poly.pdbx_strand_id
1 'polypeptide(L)'
;MEVWLTPGKISMISLDRLTAEILSLPSASRAILADKLIESLEFDIDTDIQSAWSSEAKKRRDEVRDGSVRAIPGDDALAQVRNSIDL
;
A
#
# COMPACT_ATOMS: atom_id res chain seq x y z
N MET A 1 21.79 -33.76 -28.84
CA MET A 1 21.52 -32.38 -29.31
C MET A 1 20.16 -32.00 -28.75
N GLU A 2 20.14 -31.49 -27.52
CA GLU A 2 18.91 -31.05 -26.86
C GLU A 2 18.87 -29.51 -26.90
N VAL A 3 17.86 -29.01 -27.61
CA VAL A 3 17.49 -27.61 -27.69
C VAL A 3 16.76 -27.28 -26.39
N TRP A 4 17.42 -26.57 -25.48
CA TRP A 4 16.75 -25.98 -24.33
C TRP A 4 15.94 -24.76 -24.80
N LEU A 5 14.65 -24.77 -24.48
CA LEU A 5 13.71 -23.66 -24.67
C LEU A 5 14.28 -22.37 -24.04
N THR A 6 14.28 -21.26 -24.79
CA THR A 6 14.52 -19.92 -24.22
C THR A 6 13.30 -19.50 -23.40
N PRO A 7 13.43 -19.21 -22.09
CA PRO A 7 12.32 -18.62 -21.35
C PRO A 7 12.05 -17.21 -21.88
N GLY A 8 10.77 -16.93 -22.12
CA GLY A 8 10.30 -15.76 -22.86
C GLY A 8 10.62 -14.41 -22.22
N LYS A 9 11.08 -13.48 -23.07
CA LYS A 9 10.55 -12.11 -23.23
C LYS A 9 10.00 -11.39 -21.97
N ILE A 10 10.81 -11.25 -20.92
CA ILE A 10 10.86 -10.02 -20.10
C ILE A 10 12.33 -9.63 -20.00
N SER A 11 12.86 -8.97 -21.02
CA SER A 11 14.09 -8.20 -20.86
C SER A 11 14.04 -6.99 -21.77
N MET A 12 14.08 -5.79 -21.17
CA MET A 12 14.82 -4.69 -21.79
C MET A 12 15.27 -3.59 -20.82
N ILE A 13 14.85 -3.60 -19.55
CA ILE A 13 15.32 -2.65 -18.52
C ILE A 13 15.57 -3.42 -17.21
N SER A 14 16.73 -3.20 -16.56
CA SER A 14 17.02 -3.77 -15.23
C SER A 14 16.22 -3.05 -14.14
N LEU A 15 15.96 -3.72 -13.01
CA LEU A 15 15.21 -3.11 -11.90
C LEU A 15 15.84 -1.77 -11.46
N ASP A 16 17.16 -1.73 -11.25
CA ASP A 16 17.87 -0.52 -10.84
C ASP A 16 17.68 0.64 -11.82
N ARG A 17 17.73 0.34 -13.13
CA ARG A 17 17.52 1.35 -14.18
C ARG A 17 16.08 1.84 -14.19
N LEU A 18 15.11 0.93 -14.07
CA LEU A 18 13.70 1.28 -13.99
C LEU A 18 13.41 2.14 -12.74
N THR A 19 13.98 1.77 -11.60
CA THR A 19 13.88 2.55 -10.35
C THR A 19 14.45 3.94 -10.51
N ALA A 20 15.64 4.08 -11.11
CA ALA A 20 16.23 5.39 -11.38
C ALA A 20 15.34 6.26 -12.30
N GLU A 21 14.78 5.66 -13.37
CA GLU A 21 13.86 6.35 -14.28
C GLU A 21 12.56 6.78 -13.55
N ILE A 22 11.96 5.92 -12.72
CA ILE A 22 10.76 6.25 -11.93
C ILE A 22 11.05 7.36 -10.92
N LEU A 23 12.17 7.29 -10.20
CA LEU A 23 12.54 8.30 -9.20
C LEU A 23 12.83 9.67 -9.83
N SER A 24 13.23 9.71 -11.10
CA SER A 24 13.45 10.96 -11.85
C SER A 24 12.15 11.71 -12.18
N LEU A 25 10.99 11.07 -12.13
CA LEU A 25 9.70 11.68 -12.43
C LEU A 25 9.27 12.69 -11.35
N PRO A 26 8.40 13.67 -11.68
CA PRO A 26 7.76 14.53 -10.69
C PRO A 26 6.99 13.73 -9.64
N SER A 27 6.90 14.27 -8.41
CA SER A 27 6.29 13.56 -7.27
C SER A 27 4.86 13.08 -7.55
N ALA A 28 4.05 13.88 -8.23
CA ALA A 28 2.67 13.52 -8.58
C ALA A 28 2.60 12.30 -9.51
N SER A 29 3.48 12.22 -10.50
CA SER A 29 3.55 11.07 -11.42
C SER A 29 4.01 9.80 -10.71
N ARG A 30 4.95 9.93 -9.76
CA ARG A 30 5.38 8.80 -8.92
C ARG A 30 4.25 8.28 -8.03
N ALA A 31 3.44 9.16 -7.46
CA ALA A 31 2.27 8.76 -6.66
C ALA A 31 1.28 7.94 -7.49
N ILE A 32 0.95 8.39 -8.71
CA ILE A 32 0.07 7.64 -9.63
C ILE A 32 0.65 6.26 -9.97
N LEU A 33 1.97 6.18 -10.21
CA LEU A 33 2.63 4.90 -10.48
C LEU A 33 2.66 3.98 -9.26
N ALA A 34 2.86 4.54 -8.05
CA ALA A 34 2.80 3.78 -6.82
C ALA A 34 1.41 3.16 -6.62
N ASP A 35 0.33 3.94 -6.83
CA ASP A 35 -1.04 3.42 -6.76
C ASP A 35 -1.27 2.27 -7.74
N LYS A 36 -0.86 2.44 -9.00
CA LYS A 36 -0.97 1.39 -10.02
C LYS A 36 -0.17 0.14 -9.70
N LEU A 37 1.02 0.30 -9.14
CA LEU A 37 1.85 -0.82 -8.72
C LEU A 37 1.17 -1.56 -7.57
N ILE A 38 0.66 -0.85 -6.56
CA ILE A 38 -0.12 -1.43 -5.46
C ILE A 38 -1.36 -2.16 -5.96
N GLU A 39 -2.11 -1.59 -6.90
CA GLU A 39 -3.25 -2.26 -7.54
C GLU A 39 -2.81 -3.54 -8.28
N SER A 40 -1.70 -3.48 -9.02
CA SER A 40 -1.17 -4.62 -9.77
C SER A 40 -0.65 -5.75 -8.89
N LEU A 41 -0.33 -5.44 -7.63
CA LEU A 41 0.12 -6.45 -6.69
C LEU A 41 -0.99 -7.42 -6.30
N GLU A 42 -2.24 -7.26 -6.80
CA GLU A 42 -3.42 -8.13 -6.61
C GLU A 42 -3.12 -9.16 -5.53
N PHE A 43 -3.08 -8.66 -4.30
CA PHE A 43 -2.95 -9.55 -3.18
C PHE A 43 -4.23 -10.37 -3.25
N ASP A 44 -4.13 -11.69 -3.33
CA ASP A 44 -5.11 -12.53 -2.66
C ASP A 44 -5.01 -12.08 -1.20
N ILE A 45 -5.72 -10.98 -0.87
CA ILE A 45 -5.81 -10.48 0.48
C ILE A 45 -6.46 -11.64 1.17
N ASP A 46 -5.65 -12.33 1.96
CA ASP A 46 -6.08 -13.49 2.72
C ASP A 46 -7.43 -13.14 3.34
N THR A 47 -8.44 -13.92 3.00
CA THR A 47 -9.81 -13.65 3.40
C THR A 47 -9.92 -13.53 4.91
N ASP A 48 -9.03 -14.17 5.66
CA ASP A 48 -8.94 -14.08 7.11
C ASP A 48 -8.39 -12.71 7.54
N ILE A 49 -7.39 -12.18 6.87
CA ILE A 49 -6.87 -10.82 7.10
C ILE A 49 -7.97 -9.79 6.80
N GLN A 50 -8.65 -9.91 5.66
CA GLN A 50 -9.73 -8.99 5.29
C GLN A 50 -10.90 -9.04 6.29
N SER A 51 -11.25 -10.24 6.76
CA SER A 51 -12.28 -10.44 7.79
C SER A 51 -11.87 -9.84 9.13
N ALA A 52 -10.61 -10.03 9.55
CA ALA A 52 -10.07 -9.46 10.78
C ALA A 52 -10.10 -7.92 10.74
N TRP A 53 -9.66 -7.32 9.64
CA TRP A 53 -9.68 -5.87 9.46
C TRP A 53 -11.09 -5.31 9.44
N SER A 54 -12.00 -5.97 8.73
CA SER A 54 -13.42 -5.58 8.69
C SER A 54 -14.08 -5.67 10.06
N SER A 55 -13.74 -6.69 10.85
CA SER A 55 -14.26 -6.89 12.20
C SER A 55 -13.75 -5.81 13.15
N GLU A 56 -12.45 -5.51 13.14
CA GLU A 56 -11.86 -4.46 13.96
C GLU A 56 -12.39 -3.06 13.58
N ALA A 57 -12.56 -2.77 12.29
CA ALA A 57 -13.13 -1.50 11.83
C ALA A 57 -14.58 -1.30 12.31
N LYS A 58 -15.41 -2.36 12.29
CA LYS A 58 -16.78 -2.31 12.84
C LYS A 58 -16.76 -2.10 14.35
N LYS A 59 -15.95 -2.89 15.06
CA LYS A 59 -15.80 -2.78 16.51
C LYS A 59 -15.44 -1.35 16.94
N ARG A 60 -14.38 -0.76 16.38
CA ARG A 60 -13.94 0.61 16.73
C ARG A 60 -14.99 1.68 16.44
N ARG A 61 -15.73 1.53 15.34
CA ARG A 61 -16.84 2.43 15.02
C ARG A 61 -17.94 2.35 16.07
N ASP A 62 -18.30 1.14 16.49
CA ASP A 62 -19.35 0.94 17.47
C ASP A 62 -18.93 1.45 18.85
N GLU A 63 -17.69 1.18 19.29
CA GLU A 63 -17.11 1.74 20.52
C GLU A 63 -17.13 3.28 20.56
N VAL A 64 -16.92 3.94 19.42
CA VAL A 64 -17.03 5.41 19.31
C VAL A 64 -18.49 5.86 19.41
N ARG A 65 -19.41 5.13 18.78
CA ARG A 65 -20.84 5.48 18.74
C ARG A 65 -21.56 5.26 20.07
N ASP A 66 -21.20 4.19 20.77
CA ASP A 66 -21.78 3.85 22.08
C ASP A 66 -21.06 4.55 23.24
N GLY A 67 -19.94 5.23 22.97
CA GLY A 67 -19.19 6.00 23.96
C GLY A 67 -18.27 5.15 24.85
N SER A 68 -18.04 3.89 24.51
CA SER A 68 -17.09 3.01 25.21
C SER A 68 -15.66 3.54 25.14
N VAL A 69 -15.32 4.33 24.11
CA VAL A 69 -14.03 5.01 23.98
C VAL A 69 -14.18 6.52 23.87
N ARG A 70 -13.19 7.26 24.38
CA ARG A 70 -13.09 8.70 24.18
C ARG A 70 -12.43 8.98 22.83
N ALA A 71 -13.22 9.48 21.87
CA ALA A 71 -12.69 9.96 20.61
C ALA A 71 -11.81 11.20 20.82
N ILE A 72 -10.80 11.34 19.96
CA ILE A 72 -9.99 12.56 19.80
C ILE A 72 -10.39 13.24 18.48
N PRO A 73 -10.30 14.58 18.38
CA PRO A 73 -10.49 15.28 17.11
C PRO A 73 -9.56 14.72 16.02
N GLY A 74 -10.09 14.58 14.81
CA GLY A 74 -9.36 13.94 13.71
C GLY A 74 -8.06 14.65 13.33
N ASP A 75 -8.06 15.98 13.35
CA ASP A 75 -6.88 16.78 13.04
C ASP A 75 -5.76 16.57 14.07
N ASP A 76 -6.12 16.49 15.36
CA ASP A 76 -5.18 16.21 16.45
C ASP A 76 -4.58 14.80 16.32
N ALA A 77 -5.42 13.82 15.97
CA ALA A 77 -5.00 12.44 15.74
C ALA A 77 -3.98 12.35 14.60
N LEU A 78 -4.27 12.98 13.46
CA LEU A 78 -3.40 12.99 12.30
C LEU A 78 -2.10 13.76 12.57
N ALA A 79 -2.14 14.85 13.34
CA ALA A 79 -0.95 15.57 13.77
C ALA A 79 -0.04 14.69 14.63
N GLN A 80 -0.60 13.94 15.58
CA GLN A 80 0.17 12.99 16.40
C GLN A 80 0.84 11.90 15.54
N VAL A 81 0.11 11.33 14.57
CA VAL A 81 0.67 10.33 13.66
C VAL A 81 1.83 10.93 12.88
N ARG A 82 1.64 12.09 12.23
CA ARG A 82 2.71 12.77 11.47
C ARG A 82 3.96 13.06 12.31
N ASN A 83 3.78 13.38 13.60
CA ASN A 83 4.93 13.58 14.51
C ASN A 83 5.61 12.27 14.92
N SER A 84 4.94 11.13 14.80
CA SER A 84 5.45 9.81 15.21
C SER A 84 6.18 9.05 14.11
N ILE A 85 5.93 9.40 12.85
CA ILE A 85 6.62 8.91 11.67
C ILE A 85 7.42 10.09 11.14
N ASP A 86 8.73 10.13 11.37
CA ASP A 86 9.65 11.15 10.85
C ASP A 86 9.43 11.35 9.33
N LEU A 87 8.56 12.30 8.97
CA LEU A 87 8.27 12.74 7.60
C LEU A 87 8.75 14.18 7.41
#